data_AF-A0AAE3YL41-F1
#
_entry.id   AF-A0AAE3YL41-F1
#
_cell.length_a   1.000
_cell.length_b   1.000
_cell.length_c   1.000
_cell.angle_alpha   90.00
_cell.angle_beta   90.00
_cell.angle_gamma   90.00
#
_symmetry.space_group_name_H-M   'P 1'
#
loop_
_entity.id
_entity.type
_entity.pdbx_description
1 polymer ?
#
loop_
_entity_poly.entity_id
_entity_poly.type
_entity_poly.pdbx_seq_one_letter_code
_entity_poly.pdbx_strand_id
1 'polypeptide(L)'
;MVVDNDRHRDHETTQKKRRTSGEFESESWRCLATERANFFVEVEYRLRTRKSPFTDDIQELAKRHSQAFSPPDDPAARPGHIDACLNLAQRDLVPDWIITYNDPARNKEALDHLLRLHEKRYPRFHEALTKRPRNEQWAYLLARMLYFRYRDIEKITKFDMDKIKALISNTATHIASDAHRSRPLERR
;
A
#
# COMPACT_ATOMS: atom_id res chain seq x y z
N MET A 1 -51.00 42.92 1.49
CA MET A 1 -49.75 43.55 0.98
C MET A 1 -48.60 42.85 1.66
N VAL A 2 -47.94 41.94 0.95
CA VAL A 2 -46.69 41.31 1.39
C VAL A 2 -45.58 42.19 0.82
N VAL A 3 -44.72 42.73 1.68
CA VAL A 3 -43.52 43.44 1.24
C VAL A 3 -42.32 42.60 1.66
N ASP A 4 -41.53 42.29 0.64
CA ASP A 4 -40.23 41.64 0.63
C ASP A 4 -39.28 42.13 1.72
N ASN A 5 -38.54 41.19 2.31
CA ASN A 5 -37.18 41.44 2.76
C ASN A 5 -36.43 40.10 2.87
N ASP A 6 -35.97 39.57 1.74
CA ASP A 6 -34.96 38.51 1.72
C ASP A 6 -34.14 38.58 0.43
N ARG A 7 -33.27 39.58 0.36
CA ARG A 7 -32.16 39.62 -0.60
C ARG A 7 -30.93 40.15 0.09
N HIS A 8 -30.19 39.26 0.76
CA HIS A 8 -28.72 39.31 0.85
C HIS A 8 -28.23 38.21 1.81
N ARG A 9 -28.24 36.94 1.39
CA ARG A 9 -27.45 35.92 2.10
C ARG A 9 -27.07 34.65 1.36
N ASP A 10 -27.06 34.63 0.03
CA ASP A 10 -26.80 33.37 -0.73
C ASP A 10 -25.55 33.36 -1.61
N HIS A 11 -24.63 34.31 -1.47
CA HIS A 11 -23.40 34.32 -2.28
C HIS A 11 -22.09 33.98 -1.58
N GLU A 12 -22.03 33.90 -0.24
CA GLU A 12 -20.80 33.48 0.46
C GLU A 12 -20.74 31.97 0.80
N THR A 13 -21.87 31.27 0.80
CA THR A 13 -21.95 29.84 1.14
C THR A 13 -21.59 28.90 -0.01
N THR A 14 -21.58 29.38 -1.26
CA THR A 14 -21.30 28.55 -2.43
C THR A 14 -19.81 28.51 -2.81
N GLN A 15 -19.01 29.52 -2.44
CA GLN A 15 -17.55 29.51 -2.67
C GLN A 15 -16.77 28.71 -1.61
N LYS A 16 -17.23 28.66 -0.35
CA LYS A 16 -16.59 27.85 0.70
C LYS A 16 -16.84 26.34 0.58
N LYS A 17 -17.89 25.92 -0.14
CA LYS A 17 -18.18 24.50 -0.40
C LYS A 17 -17.41 23.90 -1.59
N ARG A 18 -16.76 24.71 -2.42
CA ARG A 18 -15.96 24.23 -3.57
C ARG A 18 -14.48 23.97 -3.26
N ARG A 19 -13.96 24.48 -2.14
CA ARG A 19 -12.58 24.19 -1.72
C ARG A 19 -12.43 22.85 -0.99
N THR A 20 -13.48 22.35 -0.34
CA THR A 20 -13.40 21.19 0.55
C THR A 20 -13.52 19.81 -0.11
N SER A 21 -13.97 19.71 -1.36
CA SER A 21 -14.04 18.41 -2.07
C SER A 21 -12.81 18.14 -2.94
N GLY A 22 -12.32 19.14 -3.68
CA GLY A 22 -11.17 18.98 -4.57
C GLY A 22 -9.82 18.94 -3.86
N GLU A 23 -9.64 19.68 -2.76
CA GLU A 23 -8.39 19.67 -2.00
C GLU A 23 -8.22 18.35 -1.22
N PHE A 24 -9.30 17.78 -0.69
CA PHE A 24 -9.30 16.51 0.04
C PHE A 24 -9.09 15.30 -0.89
N GLU A 25 -9.68 15.32 -2.09
CA GLU A 25 -9.37 14.34 -3.14
C GLU A 25 -7.91 14.48 -3.60
N SER A 26 -7.38 15.70 -3.71
CA SER A 26 -5.98 15.91 -4.08
C SER A 26 -4.98 15.43 -3.02
N GLU A 27 -5.31 15.56 -1.73
CA GLU A 27 -4.44 15.17 -0.62
C GLU A 27 -4.47 13.66 -0.37
N SER A 28 -5.64 13.02 -0.50
CA SER A 28 -5.77 11.57 -0.50
C SER A 28 -5.08 10.94 -1.72
N TRP A 29 -5.19 11.55 -2.90
CA TRP A 29 -4.49 11.09 -4.11
C TRP A 29 -2.99 11.29 -4.01
N ARG A 30 -2.50 12.40 -3.44
CA ARG A 30 -1.07 12.61 -3.16
C ARG A 30 -0.55 11.61 -2.14
N CYS A 31 -1.31 11.28 -1.11
CA CYS A 31 -0.92 10.28 -0.13
C CYS A 31 -0.85 8.88 -0.78
N LEU A 32 -1.88 8.48 -1.53
CA LEU A 32 -1.89 7.23 -2.28
C LEU A 32 -0.74 7.15 -3.30
N ALA A 33 -0.52 8.22 -4.07
CA ALA A 33 0.55 8.30 -5.06
C ALA A 33 1.94 8.29 -4.41
N THR A 34 2.10 8.90 -3.22
CA THR A 34 3.36 8.87 -2.45
C THR A 34 3.63 7.48 -1.87
N GLU A 35 2.61 6.82 -1.32
CA GLU A 35 2.71 5.45 -0.83
C GLU A 35 3.00 4.45 -1.95
N ARG A 36 2.43 4.69 -3.15
CA ARG A 36 2.67 3.90 -4.36
C ARG A 36 4.02 4.22 -5.01
N ALA A 37 4.50 5.45 -4.94
CA ALA A 37 5.86 5.83 -5.31
C ALA A 37 6.91 5.21 -4.37
N ASN A 38 6.60 5.08 -3.08
CA ASN A 38 7.44 4.37 -2.12
C ASN A 38 7.54 2.87 -2.45
N PHE A 39 6.45 2.23 -2.90
CA PHE A 39 6.50 0.86 -3.45
C PHE A 39 7.48 0.78 -4.63
N PHE A 40 7.48 1.79 -5.51
CA PHE A 40 8.43 1.86 -6.62
C PHE A 40 9.87 2.05 -6.20
N VAL A 41 10.14 2.95 -5.25
CA VAL A 41 11.48 3.15 -4.68
C VAL A 41 11.95 1.87 -3.97
N GLU A 42 11.05 1.14 -3.32
CA GLU A 42 11.36 -0.12 -2.63
C GLU A 42 11.68 -1.27 -3.61
N VAL A 43 10.92 -1.33 -4.71
CA VAL A 43 11.19 -2.22 -5.85
C VAL A 43 12.51 -1.85 -6.51
N GLU A 44 12.72 -0.58 -6.81
CA GLU A 44 13.95 -0.07 -7.41
C GLU A 44 15.16 -0.28 -6.50
N TYR A 45 15.01 -0.15 -5.18
CA TYR A 45 16.04 -0.42 -4.19
C TYR A 45 16.40 -1.92 -4.12
N ARG A 46 15.41 -2.83 -4.19
CA ARG A 46 15.65 -4.28 -4.31
C ARG A 46 16.29 -4.67 -5.65
N LEU A 47 15.91 -4.02 -6.73
CA LEU A 47 16.44 -4.26 -8.07
C LEU A 47 17.87 -3.69 -8.24
N ARG A 48 18.18 -2.53 -7.67
CA ARG A 48 19.54 -1.92 -7.75
C ARG A 48 20.58 -2.67 -6.92
N THR A 49 20.17 -3.42 -5.90
CA THR A 49 21.11 -4.14 -5.02
C THR A 49 21.37 -5.60 -5.42
N ARG A 50 20.57 -6.19 -6.33
CA ARG A 50 20.79 -7.56 -6.83
C ARG A 50 20.32 -7.74 -8.28
N LYS A 51 21.14 -8.41 -9.11
CA LYS A 51 20.73 -8.88 -10.45
C LYS A 51 19.46 -9.73 -10.31
N SER A 52 18.32 -9.24 -10.83
CA SER A 52 17.14 -10.09 -11.04
C SER A 52 17.51 -11.15 -12.08
N PRO A 53 17.18 -12.44 -11.86
CA PRO A 53 17.41 -13.49 -12.85
C PRO A 53 16.35 -13.50 -13.98
N PHE A 54 15.38 -12.59 -13.95
CA PHE A 54 14.29 -12.50 -14.94
C PHE A 54 14.18 -11.15 -15.64
N THR A 55 14.74 -10.11 -15.02
CA THR A 55 14.72 -8.76 -15.58
C THR A 55 16.15 -8.39 -15.96
N ASP A 56 16.55 -8.77 -17.17
CA ASP A 56 17.88 -8.46 -17.72
C ASP A 56 18.07 -6.95 -17.96
N ASP A 57 16.97 -6.19 -18.10
CA ASP A 57 16.99 -4.74 -18.21
C ASP A 57 16.08 -4.05 -17.18
N ILE A 58 16.65 -3.82 -15.98
CA ILE A 58 16.01 -3.04 -14.91
C ILE A 58 15.65 -1.62 -15.38
N GLN A 59 16.40 -1.04 -16.34
CA GLN A 59 16.08 0.27 -16.89
C GLN A 59 14.84 0.21 -17.80
N GLU A 60 14.65 -0.87 -18.54
CA GLU A 60 13.44 -1.10 -19.32
C GLU A 60 12.21 -1.30 -18.42
N LEU A 61 12.35 -2.05 -17.32
CA LEU A 61 11.29 -2.20 -16.32
C LEU A 61 10.94 -0.84 -15.68
N ALA A 62 11.95 -0.06 -15.29
CA ALA A 62 11.77 1.28 -14.74
C ALA A 62 11.13 2.25 -15.76
N LYS A 63 11.53 2.20 -17.04
CA LYS A 63 10.90 3.00 -18.11
C LYS A 63 9.44 2.62 -18.34
N ARG A 64 9.15 1.33 -18.46
CA ARG A 64 7.78 0.81 -18.65
C ARG A 64 6.87 1.22 -17.50
N HIS A 65 7.37 1.15 -16.27
CA HIS A 65 6.62 1.58 -15.10
C HIS A 65 6.52 3.11 -15.02
N SER A 66 7.57 3.87 -15.29
CA SER A 66 7.51 5.35 -15.31
C SER A 66 6.50 5.87 -16.35
N GLN A 67 6.44 5.25 -17.53
CA GLN A 67 5.43 5.55 -18.54
C GLN A 67 4.03 5.16 -18.07
N ALA A 68 3.87 3.97 -17.47
CA ALA A 68 2.58 3.55 -16.93
C ALA A 68 2.09 4.49 -15.83
N PHE A 69 2.95 5.05 -14.97
CA PHE A 69 2.53 5.94 -13.88
C PHE A 69 2.35 7.41 -14.28
N SER A 70 2.41 7.74 -15.57
CA SER A 70 2.13 9.09 -16.04
C SER A 70 0.64 9.40 -15.83
N PRO A 71 0.28 10.41 -15.01
CA PRO A 71 -1.13 10.63 -14.66
C PRO A 71 -1.94 10.99 -15.90
N PRO A 72 -3.13 10.40 -16.09
CA PRO A 72 -4.01 10.78 -17.19
C PRO A 72 -4.47 12.24 -17.02
N ASP A 73 -4.66 12.91 -18.15
CA ASP A 73 -5.13 14.30 -18.19
C ASP A 73 -6.48 14.44 -17.48
N ASP A 74 -7.38 13.47 -17.68
CA ASP A 74 -8.68 13.39 -17.03
C ASP A 74 -8.55 13.01 -15.53
N PRO A 75 -8.93 13.89 -14.58
CA PRO A 75 -8.94 13.61 -13.15
C PRO A 75 -9.81 12.42 -12.74
N ALA A 76 -10.90 12.14 -13.45
CA ALA A 76 -11.81 11.04 -13.10
C ALA A 76 -11.21 9.66 -13.41
N ALA A 77 -10.36 9.56 -14.43
CA ALA A 77 -9.66 8.32 -14.81
C ALA A 77 -8.46 7.99 -13.89
N ARG A 78 -7.97 8.97 -13.13
CA ARG A 78 -6.75 8.88 -12.32
C ARG A 78 -6.74 7.72 -11.31
N PRO A 79 -7.79 7.46 -10.49
CA PRO A 79 -7.77 6.36 -9.54
C PRO A 79 -7.65 4.97 -10.21
N GLY A 80 -8.46 4.70 -11.24
CA GLY A 80 -8.44 3.43 -11.97
C GLY A 80 -7.13 3.20 -12.73
N HIS A 81 -6.51 4.27 -13.21
CA HIS A 81 -5.21 4.22 -13.86
C HIS A 81 -4.09 3.79 -12.91
N ILE A 82 -4.00 4.38 -11.71
CA ILE A 82 -2.97 3.96 -10.76
C ILE A 82 -3.16 2.50 -10.35
N ASP A 83 -4.39 2.04 -10.13
CA ASP A 83 -4.67 0.64 -9.79
C ASP A 83 -4.22 -0.32 -10.90
N ALA A 84 -4.43 0.04 -12.18
CA ALA A 84 -3.91 -0.72 -13.31
C ALA A 84 -2.38 -0.78 -13.32
N CYS A 85 -1.71 0.33 -13.02
CA CYS A 85 -0.26 0.41 -13.01
C CYS A 85 0.37 -0.34 -11.84
N LEU A 86 -0.27 -0.31 -10.67
CA LEU A 86 0.10 -1.17 -9.55
C LEU A 86 -0.06 -2.65 -9.88
N ASN A 87 -1.17 -3.03 -10.50
CA ASN A 87 -1.39 -4.42 -10.92
C ASN A 87 -0.30 -4.89 -11.90
N LEU A 88 0.10 -4.03 -12.84
CA LEU A 88 1.20 -4.31 -13.77
C LEU A 88 2.51 -4.50 -13.01
N ALA A 89 2.87 -3.54 -12.14
CA ALA A 89 4.09 -3.58 -11.37
C ALA A 89 4.16 -4.84 -10.49
N GLN A 90 3.09 -5.14 -9.76
CA GLN A 90 2.99 -6.35 -8.95
C GLN A 90 3.19 -7.61 -9.78
N ARG A 91 2.49 -7.73 -10.93
CA ARG A 91 2.60 -8.90 -11.82
C ARG A 91 4.03 -9.12 -12.28
N ASP A 92 4.71 -8.06 -12.70
CA ASP A 92 6.08 -8.13 -13.20
C ASP A 92 7.07 -8.55 -12.08
N LEU A 93 6.74 -8.28 -10.82
CA LEU A 93 7.59 -8.58 -9.66
C LEU A 93 7.31 -9.95 -9.01
N VAL A 94 6.16 -10.57 -9.28
CA VAL A 94 5.82 -11.89 -8.70
C VAL A 94 6.95 -12.92 -8.88
N PRO A 95 7.58 -13.09 -10.06
CA PRO A 95 8.67 -14.04 -10.24
C PRO A 95 9.86 -13.80 -9.30
N ASP A 96 10.27 -12.54 -9.11
CA ASP A 96 11.37 -12.18 -8.23
C ASP A 96 11.02 -12.47 -6.77
N TRP A 97 9.79 -12.17 -6.35
CA TRP A 97 9.34 -12.47 -4.99
C TRP A 97 9.20 -13.97 -4.70
N ILE A 98 8.87 -14.79 -5.71
CA ILE A 98 8.92 -16.25 -5.57
C ILE A 98 10.36 -16.68 -5.24
N ILE A 99 11.37 -16.17 -5.94
CA ILE A 99 12.77 -16.51 -5.64
C ILE A 99 13.16 -16.00 -4.26
N THR A 100 12.88 -14.73 -3.96
CA THR A 100 13.19 -14.13 -2.66
C THR A 100 12.58 -14.90 -1.51
N TYR A 101 11.35 -15.40 -1.66
CA TYR A 101 10.69 -16.19 -0.63
C TYR A 101 11.31 -17.58 -0.46
N ASN A 102 11.75 -18.23 -1.54
CA ASN A 102 12.28 -19.60 -1.47
C ASN A 102 13.79 -19.66 -1.16
N ASP A 103 14.53 -18.59 -1.37
CA ASP A 103 15.96 -18.48 -1.02
C ASP A 103 16.13 -18.08 0.45
N PRO A 104 16.71 -18.91 1.34
CA PRO A 104 16.83 -18.62 2.77
C PRO A 104 17.61 -17.33 3.08
N ALA A 105 18.64 -17.01 2.30
CA ALA A 105 19.46 -15.81 2.50
C ALA A 105 18.66 -14.56 2.14
N ARG A 106 17.95 -14.60 1.01
CA ARG A 106 17.11 -13.48 0.55
C ARG A 106 15.86 -13.32 1.39
N ASN A 107 15.25 -14.42 1.85
CA ASN A 107 13.99 -14.40 2.58
C ASN A 107 14.14 -13.61 3.88
N LYS A 108 15.23 -13.81 4.63
CA LYS A 108 15.45 -13.10 5.90
C LYS A 108 15.60 -11.59 5.67
N GLU A 109 16.51 -11.19 4.80
CA GLU A 109 16.75 -9.76 4.52
C GLU A 109 15.52 -9.05 3.97
N ALA A 110 14.77 -9.73 3.09
CA ALA A 110 13.54 -9.21 2.53
C ALA A 110 12.46 -9.00 3.59
N LEU A 111 12.32 -9.94 4.53
CA LEU A 111 11.37 -9.83 5.63
C LEU A 111 11.78 -8.72 6.60
N ASP A 112 13.07 -8.65 6.97
CA ASP A 112 13.62 -7.62 7.85
C ASP A 112 13.42 -6.21 7.24
N HIS A 113 13.56 -6.09 5.92
CA HIS A 113 13.27 -4.85 5.20
C HIS A 113 11.78 -4.47 5.27
N LEU A 114 10.88 -5.41 4.99
CA LEU A 114 9.43 -5.18 5.06
C LEU A 114 8.99 -4.81 6.48
N LEU A 115 9.58 -5.43 7.50
CA LEU A 115 9.32 -5.12 8.90
C LEU A 115 9.77 -3.71 9.27
N ARG A 116 10.95 -3.25 8.82
CA ARG A 116 11.41 -1.86 9.02
C ARG A 116 10.49 -0.84 8.36
N LEU A 117 9.97 -1.15 7.18
CA LEU A 117 9.00 -0.30 6.51
C LEU A 117 7.67 -0.26 7.24
N HIS A 118 7.22 -1.41 7.73
CA HIS A 118 6.03 -1.49 8.57
C HIS A 118 6.22 -0.71 9.88
N GLU A 119 7.39 -0.77 10.52
CA GLU A 119 7.71 0.01 11.71
C GLU A 119 7.57 1.51 11.45
N LYS A 120 8.14 2.00 10.34
CA LYS A 120 8.07 3.41 9.96
C LYS A 120 6.64 3.86 9.69
N ARG A 121 5.83 3.04 9.00
CA ARG A 121 4.49 3.40 8.54
C ARG A 121 3.41 3.17 9.59
N TYR A 122 3.57 2.14 10.41
CA TYR A 122 2.59 1.64 11.37
C TYR A 122 3.26 1.30 12.72
N PRO A 123 3.93 2.26 13.38
CA PRO A 123 4.76 1.99 14.56
C PRO A 123 3.96 1.35 15.71
N ARG A 124 2.71 1.77 15.90
CA ARG A 124 1.80 1.23 16.93
C ARG A 124 1.49 -0.26 16.78
N PHE A 125 1.59 -0.78 15.57
CA PHE A 125 1.19 -2.13 15.20
C PHE A 125 2.40 -3.06 14.98
N HIS A 126 3.61 -2.48 14.91
CA HIS A 126 4.82 -3.19 14.52
C HIS A 126 5.21 -4.29 15.51
N GLU A 127 5.22 -4.00 16.81
CA GLU A 127 5.58 -4.97 17.85
C GLU A 127 4.63 -6.18 17.87
N ALA A 128 3.34 -5.97 17.60
CA ALA A 128 2.39 -7.06 17.53
C ALA A 128 2.61 -7.95 16.30
N LEU A 129 3.01 -7.34 15.16
CA LEU A 129 3.34 -8.08 13.94
C LEU A 129 4.61 -8.94 14.11
N THR A 130 5.66 -8.42 14.74
CA THR A 130 6.94 -9.13 14.90
C THR A 130 6.83 -10.37 15.79
N LYS A 131 5.81 -10.43 16.67
CA LYS A 131 5.51 -11.61 17.50
C LYS A 131 4.79 -12.73 16.74
N ARG A 132 4.30 -12.48 15.52
CA ARG A 132 3.57 -13.48 14.73
C ARG A 132 4.51 -14.50 14.08
N PRO A 133 4.02 -15.71 13.76
CA PRO A 133 4.79 -16.66 12.95
C PRO A 133 5.23 -16.05 11.61
N ARG A 134 6.41 -16.46 11.13
CA ARG A 134 7.01 -15.92 9.89
C ARG A 134 6.08 -15.95 8.68
N ASN A 135 5.29 -17.01 8.54
CA ASN A 135 4.34 -17.17 7.43
C ASN A 135 3.18 -16.15 7.49
N GLU A 136 2.73 -15.81 8.70
CA GLU A 136 1.73 -14.77 8.91
C GLU A 136 2.30 -13.38 8.61
N GLN A 137 3.53 -13.11 9.07
CA GLN A 137 4.21 -11.86 8.78
C GLN A 137 4.33 -11.65 7.26
N TRP A 138 4.76 -12.68 6.53
CA TRP A 138 4.85 -12.64 5.07
C TRP A 138 3.49 -12.39 4.40
N ALA A 139 2.47 -13.17 4.71
CA ALA A 139 1.15 -13.00 4.10
C ALA A 139 0.58 -11.59 4.37
N TYR A 140 0.71 -11.11 5.60
CA TYR A 140 0.27 -9.77 5.99
C TYR A 140 1.06 -8.67 5.28
N LEU A 141 2.40 -8.73 5.27
CA LEU A 141 3.26 -7.70 4.67
C LEU A 141 3.12 -7.67 3.14
N LEU A 142 3.05 -8.82 2.47
CA LEU A 142 2.81 -8.87 1.02
C LEU A 142 1.46 -8.22 0.66
N ALA A 143 0.42 -8.44 1.47
CA ALA A 143 -0.91 -7.87 1.24
C ALA A 143 -1.01 -6.39 1.62
N ARG A 144 -0.43 -5.97 2.76
CA ARG A 144 -0.68 -4.66 3.37
C ARG A 144 0.41 -3.63 3.07
N MET A 145 1.65 -4.06 2.86
CA MET A 145 2.76 -3.17 2.50
C MET A 145 2.97 -3.11 0.99
N LEU A 146 2.88 -4.25 0.32
CA LEU A 146 3.15 -4.35 -1.13
C LEU A 146 1.90 -4.48 -1.98
N TYR A 147 0.73 -4.54 -1.36
CA TYR A 147 -0.58 -4.58 -2.01
C TYR A 147 -0.80 -5.78 -2.93
N PHE A 148 -0.02 -6.85 -2.81
CA PHE A 148 -0.21 -8.04 -3.64
C PHE A 148 -1.61 -8.60 -3.44
N ARG A 149 -2.25 -8.96 -4.56
CA ARG A 149 -3.53 -9.67 -4.55
C ARG A 149 -3.33 -11.08 -4.00
N TYR A 150 -4.37 -11.66 -3.42
CA TYR A 150 -4.28 -13.01 -2.81
C TYR A 150 -3.79 -14.08 -3.79
N ARG A 151 -4.20 -14.02 -5.07
CA ARG A 151 -3.69 -14.92 -6.12
C ARG A 151 -2.19 -14.79 -6.36
N ASP A 152 -1.62 -13.60 -6.19
CA ASP A 152 -0.19 -13.37 -6.38
C ASP A 152 0.59 -13.78 -5.12
N ILE A 153 0.02 -13.59 -3.93
CA ILE A 153 0.56 -14.12 -2.66
C ILE A 153 0.57 -15.66 -2.67
N GLU A 154 -0.47 -16.30 -3.20
CA GLU A 154 -0.55 -17.75 -3.40
C GLU A 154 0.59 -18.26 -4.28
N LYS A 155 0.89 -17.57 -5.38
CA LYS A 155 2.03 -17.93 -6.23
C LYS A 155 3.37 -17.83 -5.49
N ILE A 156 3.57 -16.79 -4.67
CA ILE A 156 4.79 -16.53 -3.90
C ILE A 156 4.98 -17.55 -2.78
N THR A 157 3.95 -17.74 -1.96
CA THR A 157 4.03 -18.49 -0.69
C THR A 157 3.62 -19.96 -0.81
N LYS A 158 2.94 -20.33 -1.90
CA LYS A 158 2.32 -21.66 -2.11
C LYS A 158 1.27 -22.05 -1.06
N PHE A 159 0.75 -21.08 -0.30
CA PHE A 159 -0.43 -21.31 0.54
C PHE A 159 -1.69 -21.20 -0.31
N ASP A 160 -2.67 -22.03 0.01
CA ASP A 160 -3.99 -21.92 -0.60
C ASP A 160 -4.65 -20.58 -0.23
N MET A 161 -5.57 -20.15 -1.08
CA MET A 161 -6.21 -18.84 -0.94
C MET A 161 -6.97 -18.65 0.38
N ASP A 162 -7.59 -19.70 0.91
CA ASP A 162 -8.36 -19.62 2.14
C ASP A 162 -7.44 -19.50 3.35
N LYS A 163 -6.33 -20.23 3.35
CA LYS A 163 -5.24 -20.06 4.31
C LYS A 163 -4.66 -18.65 4.25
N ILE A 164 -4.43 -18.08 3.07
CA ILE A 164 -3.93 -16.69 2.95
C ILE A 164 -4.90 -15.70 3.59
N LYS A 165 -6.19 -15.80 3.28
CA LYS A 165 -7.23 -14.96 3.88
C LYS A 165 -7.26 -15.11 5.40
N ALA A 166 -7.19 -16.35 5.89
CA ALA A 166 -7.18 -16.64 7.32
C ALA A 166 -5.94 -16.05 8.01
N LEU A 167 -4.75 -16.24 7.44
CA LEU A 167 -3.50 -15.67 7.96
C LEU A 167 -3.62 -14.14 8.05
N ILE A 168 -4.00 -13.48 6.95
CA ILE A 168 -4.12 -12.01 6.91
C ILE A 168 -5.18 -11.50 7.90
N SER A 169 -6.36 -12.11 7.92
CA SER A 169 -7.47 -11.70 8.79
C SER A 169 -7.10 -11.89 10.25
N ASN A 170 -6.57 -13.06 10.62
CA ASN A 170 -6.17 -13.35 12.00
C ASN A 170 -5.06 -12.41 12.44
N THR A 171 -4.03 -12.22 11.62
CA THR A 171 -2.94 -11.28 11.92
C THR A 171 -3.47 -9.86 12.12
N ALA A 172 -4.38 -9.37 11.26
CA ALA A 172 -4.99 -8.06 11.40
C ALA A 172 -5.80 -7.92 12.71
N THR A 173 -6.62 -8.91 13.04
CA THR A 173 -7.41 -8.93 14.29
C THR A 173 -6.51 -8.95 15.52
N HIS A 174 -5.48 -9.79 15.53
CA HIS A 174 -4.55 -9.90 16.64
C HIS A 174 -3.74 -8.61 16.85
N ILE A 175 -3.20 -8.05 15.78
CA ILE A 175 -2.43 -6.80 15.84
C ILE A 175 -3.31 -5.64 16.34
N ALA A 176 -4.56 -5.55 15.88
CA ALA A 176 -5.49 -4.55 16.37
C ALA A 176 -5.79 -4.75 17.86
N SER A 177 -6.12 -5.97 18.29
CA SER A 177 -6.39 -6.31 19.69
C SER A 177 -5.20 -5.98 20.59
N ASP A 178 -3.99 -6.37 20.19
CA ASP A 178 -2.78 -6.16 21.00
C ASP A 178 -2.41 -4.68 21.10
N ALA A 179 -2.54 -3.92 20.00
CA ALA A 179 -2.35 -2.47 20.01
C ALA A 179 -3.38 -1.74 20.91
N HIS A 180 -4.60 -2.28 21.04
CA HIS A 180 -5.61 -1.74 21.97
C HIS A 180 -5.29 -2.06 23.44
N ARG A 181 -4.72 -3.23 23.73
CA ARG A 181 -4.33 -3.64 25.10
C ARG A 181 -3.09 -2.92 25.60
N SER A 182 -2.20 -2.51 24.72
CA SER A 182 -0.99 -1.73 25.06
C SER A 182 -1.24 -0.24 25.29
N ARG A 183 -2.50 0.24 25.29
CA ARG A 183 -2.80 1.60 25.74
C ARG A 183 -2.53 1.70 27.25
N PRO A 184 -1.74 2.68 27.72
CA PRO A 184 -1.69 2.98 29.14
C PRO A 184 -3.11 3.31 29.59
N LEU A 185 -3.53 2.75 30.72
CA LEU A 185 -4.69 3.25 31.45
C LEU A 185 -4.36 4.68 31.90
N GLU A 186 -4.59 5.66 31.02
CA GLU A 186 -4.63 7.05 31.42
C GLU A 186 -5.82 7.19 32.38
N ARG A 187 -5.43 7.38 33.64
CA ARG A 187 -6.27 7.51 34.83
C ARG A 187 -7.51 8.36 34.55
N ARG A 188 -8.68 7.82 34.89
CA ARG A 188 -9.82 8.63 35.32
C ARG A 188 -9.69 8.93 36.81
#